data_AF-A0A183D4M4-F1
#
_entry.id   AF-A0A183D4M4-F1
#
_cell.length_a   1.000
_cell.length_b   1.000
_cell.length_c   1.000
_cell.angle_alpha   90.00
_cell.angle_beta   90.00
_cell.angle_gamma   90.00
#
_symmetry.space_group_name_H-M   'P 1'
#
loop_
_entity.id
_entity.type
_entity.pdbx_description
1 polymer ?
#
loop_
_entity_poly.entity_id
_entity_poly.type
_entity_poly.pdbx_seq_one_letter_code
_entity_poly.pdbx_strand_id
1 'polypeptide(L)'
;MALVTNGNCDKLAWRGAELREHFRMVWKNDGNLLRKMFPVFDSDDENYCPMDILFCETVQVPPTKYRPIRIFKGDKFENPQSVNLRKVLEASETIRAICLALTGNNDKSLLKLISERVSGNTMQSKMHNAYLTLQQRVGAIFDQDLDKSVDIRLRVPGIKQILEKKEVGALLFY
;
A
#
# COMPACT_ATOMS: atom_id res chain seq x y z
N MET A 1 -3.66 -5.17 -22.09
CA MET A 1 -2.27 -5.38 -22.57
C MET A 1 -2.01 -4.72 -23.91
N ALA A 2 -2.90 -4.83 -24.91
CA ALA A 2 -2.71 -4.19 -26.24
C ALA A 2 -2.76 -2.64 -26.28
N LEU A 3 -3.38 -1.97 -25.31
CA LEU A 3 -3.44 -0.50 -25.25
C LEU A 3 -2.12 0.14 -24.80
N VAL A 4 -1.33 -0.59 -24.00
CA VAL A 4 -0.09 -0.11 -23.37
C VAL A 4 1.03 0.04 -24.42
N THR A 5 1.03 -0.80 -25.45
CA THR A 5 2.05 -0.82 -26.50
C THR A 5 1.92 0.31 -27.53
N ASN A 6 0.74 0.94 -27.63
CA ASN A 6 0.44 1.86 -28.74
C ASN A 6 0.47 3.34 -28.32
N GLY A 7 0.84 3.66 -27.06
CA GLY A 7 1.03 5.04 -26.58
C GLY A 7 -0.25 5.91 -26.53
N ASN A 8 -1.39 5.38 -26.95
CA ASN A 8 -2.66 6.09 -26.96
C ASN A 8 -3.46 5.69 -25.72
N CYS A 9 -3.78 6.62 -24.83
CA CYS A 9 -4.52 6.25 -23.62
C CYS A 9 -5.54 7.27 -23.12
N ASP A 10 -6.80 7.01 -23.47
CA ASP A 10 -8.00 7.69 -22.97
C ASP A 10 -8.42 7.22 -21.55
N LYS A 11 -7.52 6.60 -20.79
CA LYS A 11 -7.84 6.01 -19.49
C LYS A 11 -7.68 7.03 -18.37
N LEU A 12 -8.79 7.34 -17.68
CA LEU A 12 -8.85 8.29 -16.56
C LEU A 12 -8.02 7.88 -15.32
N ALA A 13 -7.76 6.58 -15.12
CA ALA A 13 -6.97 6.10 -13.98
C ALA A 13 -6.24 4.79 -14.28
N TRP A 14 -4.95 4.74 -13.95
CA TRP A 14 -4.09 3.57 -14.09
C TRP A 14 -3.98 2.80 -12.78
N ARG A 15 -3.94 1.47 -12.86
CA ARG A 15 -3.63 0.64 -11.68
C ARG A 15 -2.11 0.57 -11.49
N GLY A 16 -1.66 0.38 -10.25
CA GLY A 16 -0.23 0.25 -9.93
C GLY A 16 0.49 -0.83 -10.75
N ALA A 17 -0.17 -1.95 -11.03
CA ALA A 17 0.39 -3.02 -11.86
C ALA A 17 0.61 -2.60 -13.34
N GLU A 18 -0.29 -1.78 -13.89
CA GLU A 18 -0.14 -1.25 -15.26
C GLU A 18 0.98 -0.21 -15.30
N LEU A 19 1.02 0.67 -14.30
CA LEU A 19 2.09 1.66 -14.16
C LEU A 19 3.47 0.98 -14.06
N ARG A 20 3.57 -0.14 -13.33
CA ARG A 20 4.81 -0.93 -13.25
C ARG A 20 5.27 -1.40 -14.62
N GLU A 21 4.36 -1.87 -15.47
CA GLU A 21 4.71 -2.29 -16.83
C GLU A 21 5.19 -1.11 -17.68
N HIS A 22 4.57 0.06 -17.54
CA HIS A 22 5.07 1.29 -18.17
C HIS A 22 6.48 1.64 -17.72
N PHE A 23 6.78 1.56 -16.43
CA PHE A 23 8.14 1.78 -15.92
C PHE A 23 9.12 0.76 -16.51
N ARG A 24 8.74 -0.52 -16.61
CA ARG A 24 9.59 -1.54 -17.26
C ARG A 24 9.87 -1.24 -18.73
N MET A 25 8.90 -0.69 -19.48
CA MET A 25 9.14 -0.24 -20.85
C MET A 25 10.11 0.94 -20.92
N VAL A 26 9.98 1.91 -20.00
CA VAL A 26 10.94 3.02 -19.89
C VAL A 26 12.34 2.49 -19.54
N TRP A 27 12.47 1.49 -18.68
CA TRP A 27 13.77 0.88 -18.37
C TRP A 27 14.41 0.25 -19.61
N LYS A 28 13.62 -0.45 -20.43
CA LYS A 28 14.11 -1.08 -21.66
C LYS A 28 14.64 -0.06 -22.67
N ASN A 29 14.04 1.13 -22.73
CA ASN A 29 14.44 2.17 -23.69
C ASN A 29 15.59 3.04 -23.14
N ASP A 30 15.49 3.50 -21.90
CA ASP A 30 16.33 4.56 -21.34
C ASP A 30 17.10 4.14 -20.06
N GLY A 31 17.16 2.84 -19.76
CA GLY A 31 17.77 2.30 -18.53
C GLY A 31 19.24 2.71 -18.34
N ASN A 32 20.01 2.85 -19.42
CA ASN A 32 21.41 3.29 -19.36
C ASN A 32 21.57 4.72 -18.84
N LEU A 33 20.64 5.61 -19.17
CA LEU A 33 20.61 6.97 -18.65
C LEU A 33 20.16 6.96 -17.19
N LEU A 34 19.05 6.27 -16.91
CA LEU A 34 18.46 6.19 -15.56
C LEU A 34 19.42 5.60 -14.53
N ARG A 35 20.21 4.58 -14.91
CA ARG A 35 21.27 4.00 -14.08
C ARG A 35 22.31 5.05 -13.66
N LYS A 36 22.70 5.95 -14.57
CA LYS A 36 23.68 7.02 -14.28
C LYS A 36 23.08 8.15 -13.44
N MET A 37 21.79 8.44 -13.61
CA MET A 37 21.10 9.47 -12.85
C MET A 37 20.76 9.04 -11.43
N PHE A 38 20.41 7.77 -11.25
CA PHE A 38 19.94 7.21 -9.98
C PHE A 38 20.74 5.94 -9.64
N PRO A 39 21.78 6.06 -8.79
CA PRO A 39 22.61 4.91 -8.40
C PRO A 39 21.84 3.75 -7.76
N VAL A 40 20.65 4.01 -7.20
CA VAL A 40 19.75 2.97 -6.65
C VAL A 40 19.29 1.96 -7.70
N PHE A 41 19.36 2.29 -8.99
CA PHE A 41 19.01 1.39 -10.08
C PHE A 41 20.23 0.65 -10.66
N ASP A 42 21.41 0.83 -10.08
CA ASP A 42 22.60 0.11 -10.50
C ASP A 42 22.56 -1.32 -9.95
N SER A 43 22.05 -2.23 -10.77
CA SER A 43 21.92 -3.66 -10.50
C SER A 43 22.65 -4.45 -11.57
N ASP A 44 23.35 -5.49 -11.13
CA ASP A 44 24.05 -6.45 -11.99
C ASP A 44 23.14 -7.59 -12.47
N ASP A 45 21.94 -7.73 -11.89
CA ASP A 45 20.96 -8.73 -12.31
C ASP A 45 20.21 -8.29 -13.57
N GLU A 46 20.53 -8.89 -14.71
CA GLU A 46 19.87 -8.64 -16.00
C GLU A 46 18.42 -9.16 -16.08
N ASN A 47 18.03 -10.12 -15.22
CA ASN A 47 16.68 -10.67 -15.20
C ASN A 47 15.69 -9.83 -14.38
N TYR A 48 16.19 -8.82 -13.67
CA TYR A 48 15.41 -7.98 -12.79
C TYR A 48 15.34 -6.54 -13.32
N CYS A 49 14.15 -5.93 -13.25
CA CYS A 49 14.00 -4.51 -13.55
C CYS A 49 14.21 -3.70 -12.26
N PRO A 50 15.29 -2.90 -12.12
CA PRO A 50 15.58 -2.18 -10.88
C PRO A 50 14.50 -1.18 -10.48
N MET A 51 13.74 -0.66 -11.45
CA MET A 51 12.61 0.24 -11.17
C MET A 51 11.42 -0.45 -10.48
N ASP A 52 11.40 -1.78 -10.39
CA ASP A 52 10.37 -2.50 -9.63
C ASP A 52 10.43 -2.16 -8.14
N ILE A 53 11.57 -1.68 -7.62
CA ILE A 53 11.73 -1.21 -6.24
C ILE A 53 10.78 -0.06 -5.88
N LEU A 54 10.29 0.69 -6.88
CA LEU A 54 9.35 1.78 -6.69
C LEU A 54 7.93 1.29 -6.35
N PHE A 55 7.67 -0.01 -6.45
CA PHE A 55 6.37 -0.62 -6.22
C PHE A 55 6.42 -1.56 -5.00
N CYS A 56 5.43 -1.45 -4.12
CA CYS A 56 5.30 -2.31 -2.96
C CYS A 56 4.40 -3.51 -3.27
N GLU A 57 5.00 -4.69 -3.47
CA GLU A 57 4.27 -5.95 -3.67
C GLU A 57 4.03 -6.71 -2.36
N THR A 58 4.98 -6.64 -1.42
CA THR A 58 4.90 -7.31 -0.12
C THR A 58 5.20 -6.33 1.01
N VAL A 59 4.44 -6.43 2.10
CA VAL A 59 4.66 -5.62 3.30
C VAL A 59 5.41 -6.46 4.31
N GLN A 60 6.64 -6.05 4.64
CA GLN A 60 7.46 -6.72 5.64
C GLN A 60 6.92 -6.44 7.04
N VAL A 61 6.76 -7.50 7.83
CA VAL A 61 6.21 -7.41 9.19
C VAL A 61 7.34 -7.53 10.21
N PRO A 62 7.59 -6.50 11.03
CA PRO A 62 8.62 -6.61 12.06
C PRO A 62 8.19 -7.62 13.15
N PRO A 63 9.14 -8.40 13.70
CA PRO A 63 8.89 -9.36 14.77
C PRO A 63 8.15 -8.76 15.97
N THR A 64 7.39 -9.57 16.70
CA THR A 64 6.53 -9.14 17.81
C THR A 64 7.28 -8.37 18.90
N LYS A 65 8.55 -8.72 19.16
CA LYS A 65 9.40 -8.00 20.13
C LYS A 65 9.59 -6.51 19.81
N TYR A 66 9.49 -6.12 18.53
CA TYR A 66 9.59 -4.73 18.07
C TYR A 66 8.23 -4.02 18.00
N ARG A 67 7.13 -4.73 18.25
CA ARG A 67 5.76 -4.20 18.31
C ARG A 67 5.06 -4.57 19.62
N PRO A 68 5.62 -4.21 20.80
CA PRO A 68 5.06 -4.61 22.08
C PRO A 68 3.73 -3.91 22.38
N ILE A 69 2.87 -4.60 23.13
CA ILE A 69 1.66 -4.02 23.74
C ILE A 69 2.10 -3.14 24.90
N ARG A 70 1.54 -1.93 25.00
CA ARG A 70 1.78 -1.01 26.11
C ARG A 70 0.67 -1.19 27.14
N ILE A 71 1.01 -1.18 28.42
CA ILE A 71 0.03 -1.21 29.50
C ILE A 71 0.12 0.12 30.24
N PHE A 72 -0.99 0.84 30.34
CA PHE A 72 -1.05 2.12 31.03
C PHE A 72 -2.30 2.15 31.90
N LYS A 73 -2.11 2.35 33.21
CA LYS A 73 -3.19 2.38 34.22
C LYS A 73 -4.12 1.14 34.20
N GLY A 74 -3.58 -0.03 33.87
CA GLY A 74 -4.34 -1.28 33.76
C GLY A 74 -4.92 -1.55 32.37
N ASP A 75 -5.02 -0.54 31.52
CA ASP A 75 -5.50 -0.67 30.15
C ASP A 75 -4.39 -1.09 29.20
N LYS A 76 -4.71 -2.00 28.27
CA LYS A 76 -3.79 -2.49 27.24
C LYS A 76 -3.98 -1.70 25.96
N PHE A 77 -2.89 -1.15 25.43
CA PHE A 77 -2.83 -0.38 24.20
C PHE A 77 -1.97 -1.09 23.17
N GLU A 78 -2.53 -1.31 21.99
CA GLU A 78 -1.82 -1.93 20.87
C GLU A 78 -0.73 -1.01 20.31
N ASN A 79 0.31 -1.61 19.75
CA ASN A 79 1.34 -0.86 19.06
C ASN A 79 0.77 -0.23 17.76
N PRO A 80 1.05 1.04 17.46
CA PRO A 80 0.60 1.69 16.21
C PRO A 80 0.92 0.88 14.94
N GLN A 81 2.10 0.25 14.87
CA GLN A 81 2.46 -0.58 13.72
C GLN A 81 1.55 -1.81 13.60
N SER A 82 1.18 -2.45 14.71
CA SER A 82 0.25 -3.58 14.71
C SER A 82 -1.15 -3.17 14.24
N VAL A 83 -1.61 -1.97 14.63
CA VAL A 83 -2.90 -1.43 14.19
C VAL A 83 -2.88 -1.15 12.68
N ASN A 84 -1.82 -0.51 12.15
CA ASN A 84 -1.69 -0.25 10.72
C ASN A 84 -1.60 -1.53 9.89
N LEU A 85 -0.83 -2.52 10.34
CA LEU A 85 -0.74 -3.83 9.68
C LEU A 85 -2.09 -4.57 9.66
N ARG A 86 -2.86 -4.51 10.75
CA ARG A 86 -4.23 -5.06 10.78
C ARG A 86 -5.12 -4.40 9.72
N LYS A 87 -5.09 -3.06 9.61
CA LYS A 87 -5.88 -2.33 8.61
C LYS A 87 -5.51 -2.71 7.17
N VAL A 88 -4.21 -2.92 6.89
CA VAL A 88 -3.76 -3.41 5.57
C VAL A 88 -4.28 -4.83 5.31
N LEU A 89 -4.21 -5.71 6.30
CA LEU A 89 -4.72 -7.08 6.19
C LEU A 89 -6.23 -7.10 5.90
N GLU A 90 -7.02 -6.31 6.64
CA GLU A 90 -8.46 -6.16 6.41
C GLU A 90 -8.80 -5.62 5.02
N ALA A 91 -8.02 -4.66 4.52
CA ALA A 91 -8.18 -4.13 3.17
C ALA A 91 -7.83 -5.18 2.10
N SER A 92 -6.77 -5.96 2.30
CA SER A 92 -6.38 -7.07 1.42
C SER A 92 -7.46 -8.16 1.38
N GLU A 93 -8.02 -8.52 2.52
CA GLU A 93 -9.11 -9.50 2.62
C GLU A 93 -10.38 -9.02 1.89
N THR A 94 -10.67 -7.72 1.97
CA THR A 94 -11.78 -7.11 1.22
C THR A 94 -11.59 -7.23 -0.30
N ILE A 95 -10.37 -7.00 -0.80
CA ILE A 95 -10.07 -7.20 -2.23
C ILE A 95 -10.23 -8.68 -2.62
N ARG A 96 -9.70 -9.59 -1.80
CA ARG A 96 -9.84 -11.04 -2.01
C ARG A 96 -11.30 -11.47 -2.08
N ALA A 97 -12.14 -10.95 -1.19
CA ALA A 97 -13.58 -11.20 -1.19
C ALA A 97 -14.24 -10.73 -2.50
N ILE A 98 -13.90 -9.52 -2.97
CA ILE A 98 -14.40 -8.98 -4.25
C ILE A 98 -13.96 -9.86 -5.43
N CYS A 99 -12.70 -10.31 -5.45
CA CYS A 99 -12.20 -11.23 -6.48
C CYS A 99 -12.99 -12.53 -6.52
N LEU A 100 -13.27 -13.13 -5.35
CA LEU A 100 -14.05 -14.38 -5.26
C LEU A 100 -15.47 -14.21 -5.81
N ALA A 101 -16.12 -13.09 -5.47
CA ALA A 101 -17.43 -12.76 -6.02
C ALA A 101 -17.40 -12.57 -7.55
N LEU A 102 -16.36 -11.93 -8.09
CA LEU A 102 -16.17 -11.76 -9.54
C LEU A 102 -15.91 -13.07 -10.27
N THR A 103 -15.27 -14.05 -9.63
CA THR A 103 -15.05 -15.40 -10.19
C THR A 103 -16.29 -16.29 -10.15
N GLY A 104 -17.43 -15.80 -9.66
CA GLY A 104 -18.71 -16.52 -9.67
C GLY A 104 -19.14 -17.11 -8.32
N ASN A 105 -18.41 -16.86 -7.23
CA ASN A 105 -18.84 -17.25 -5.89
C ASN A 105 -19.82 -16.20 -5.33
N ASN A 106 -21.12 -16.40 -5.56
CA ASN A 106 -22.18 -15.47 -5.18
C ASN A 106 -22.85 -15.81 -3.85
N ASP A 107 -22.08 -16.24 -2.85
CA ASP A 107 -22.63 -16.42 -1.51
C ASP A 107 -23.22 -15.08 -1.00
N LYS A 108 -24.47 -15.13 -0.52
CA LYS A 108 -25.19 -13.96 0.01
C LYS A 108 -24.45 -13.34 1.20
N SER A 109 -23.78 -14.16 2.01
CA SER A 109 -22.99 -13.69 3.15
C SER A 109 -21.80 -12.83 2.70
N LEU A 110 -21.10 -13.28 1.66
CA LEU A 110 -19.95 -12.61 1.06
C LEU A 110 -20.35 -11.29 0.41
N LEU A 111 -21.43 -11.29 -0.37
CA LEU A 111 -21.93 -10.08 -1.05
C LEU A 111 -22.38 -9.02 -0.05
N LYS A 112 -23.02 -9.43 1.05
CA LYS A 112 -23.38 -8.53 2.16
C LYS A 112 -22.14 -7.90 2.79
N LEU A 113 -21.15 -8.71 3.14
CA LEU A 113 -19.89 -8.23 3.71
C LEU A 113 -19.17 -7.24 2.79
N ILE A 114 -19.11 -7.52 1.48
CA ILE A 114 -18.50 -6.62 0.50
C ILE A 114 -19.27 -5.29 0.44
N SER A 115 -20.60 -5.31 0.50
CA SER A 115 -21.42 -4.11 0.46
C SER A 115 -21.30 -3.23 1.71
N GLU A 116 -21.06 -3.84 2.87
CA GLU A 116 -20.85 -3.12 4.14
C GLU A 116 -19.44 -2.49 4.20
N ARG A 117 -18.44 -3.14 3.61
CA ARG A 117 -17.04 -2.69 3.66
C ARG A 117 -16.64 -1.70 2.57
N VAL A 118 -17.31 -1.73 1.42
CA VAL A 118 -16.90 -0.95 0.24
C VAL A 118 -18.08 -0.30 -0.45
N SER A 119 -18.01 1.02 -0.60
CA SER A 119 -18.96 1.80 -1.39
C SER A 119 -18.79 1.54 -2.89
N GLY A 120 -19.89 1.56 -3.64
CA GLY A 120 -19.89 1.47 -5.09
C GLY A 120 -21.11 0.72 -5.62
N ASN A 121 -21.65 1.19 -6.74
CA ASN A 121 -22.88 0.64 -7.32
C ASN A 121 -22.62 -0.64 -8.13
N THR A 122 -21.41 -0.79 -8.67
CA THR A 122 -20.99 -1.96 -9.46
C THR A 122 -19.83 -2.68 -8.80
N MET A 123 -19.65 -3.97 -9.09
CA MET A 123 -18.51 -4.74 -8.56
C MET A 123 -17.16 -4.18 -9.02
N GLN A 124 -17.10 -3.60 -10.22
CA GLN A 124 -15.91 -2.93 -10.75
C GLN A 124 -15.60 -1.64 -9.98
N SER A 125 -16.63 -0.85 -9.65
CA SER A 125 -16.47 0.35 -8.81
C SER A 125 -16.02 -0.01 -7.40
N LYS A 126 -16.60 -1.06 -6.81
CA LYS A 126 -16.16 -1.58 -5.50
C LYS A 126 -14.71 -2.05 -5.54
N MET A 127 -14.32 -2.80 -6.57
CA MET A 127 -12.93 -3.22 -6.75
C MET A 127 -11.97 -2.03 -6.83
N HIS A 128 -12.33 -0.99 -7.59
CA HIS A 128 -11.53 0.23 -7.66
C HIS A 128 -11.39 0.95 -6.30
N ASN A 129 -12.49 1.14 -5.57
CA ASN A 129 -12.48 1.78 -4.27
C ASN A 129 -11.71 0.96 -3.21
N ALA A 130 -11.82 -0.37 -3.26
CA ALA A 130 -11.05 -1.27 -2.41
C ALA A 130 -9.55 -1.14 -2.68
N TYR A 131 -9.12 -1.03 -3.95
CA TYR A 131 -7.73 -0.76 -4.30
C TYR A 131 -7.23 0.58 -3.77
N LEU A 132 -8.01 1.66 -3.92
CA LEU A 132 -7.65 2.96 -3.37
C LEU A 132 -7.48 2.91 -1.85
N THR A 133 -8.40 2.21 -1.18
CA THR A 133 -8.33 1.99 0.26
C THR A 133 -7.06 1.24 0.63
N LEU A 134 -6.74 0.14 -0.06
CA LEU A 134 -5.51 -0.62 0.20
C LEU A 134 -4.27 0.25 0.01
N GLN A 135 -4.20 1.04 -1.07
CA GLN A 135 -3.08 1.96 -1.32
C GLN A 135 -2.91 2.98 -0.19
N GLN A 136 -4.01 3.56 0.30
CA GLN A 136 -3.99 4.46 1.45
C GLN A 136 -3.52 3.76 2.74
N ARG A 137 -4.00 2.55 3.02
CA ARG A 137 -3.57 1.78 4.21
C ARG A 137 -2.09 1.40 4.16
N VAL A 138 -1.57 1.04 3.00
CA VAL A 138 -0.13 0.77 2.80
C VAL A 138 0.67 2.06 2.98
N GLY A 139 0.22 3.18 2.41
CA GLY A 139 0.86 4.50 2.61
C GLY A 139 0.92 4.89 4.09
N ALA A 140 -0.16 4.65 4.84
CA ALA A 140 -0.28 4.95 6.27
C ALA A 140 0.72 4.20 7.16
N ILE A 141 1.25 3.05 6.72
CA ILE A 141 2.34 2.36 7.42
C ILE A 141 3.58 3.26 7.50
N PHE A 142 3.88 3.95 6.41
CA PHE A 142 5.08 4.78 6.29
C PHE A 142 4.84 6.18 6.83
N ASP A 143 3.76 6.82 6.39
CA ASP A 143 3.43 8.20 6.75
C ASP A 143 1.91 8.32 7.01
N GLN A 144 1.55 8.70 8.23
CA GLN A 144 0.15 8.85 8.63
C GLN A 144 -0.61 9.89 7.77
N ASP A 145 0.10 10.87 7.18
CA ASP A 145 -0.52 11.94 6.39
C ASP A 145 -0.95 11.49 4.98
N LEU A 146 -0.50 10.30 4.56
CA LEU A 146 -0.98 9.65 3.36
C LEU A 146 -2.39 9.05 3.55
N ASP A 147 -2.85 8.85 4.79
CA ASP A 147 -4.23 8.48 5.09
C ASP A 147 -5.14 9.72 5.17
N LYS A 148 -5.49 10.23 3.98
CA LYS A 148 -6.38 11.40 3.85
C LYS A 148 -7.84 11.08 4.17
N SER A 149 -8.20 9.81 4.28
CA SER A 149 -9.59 9.35 4.47
C SER A 149 -10.06 9.44 5.92
N VAL A 150 -9.13 9.53 6.87
CA VAL A 150 -9.39 9.48 8.32
C VAL A 150 -9.16 10.85 8.95
N ASP A 151 -10.05 11.22 9.89
CA ASP A 151 -9.88 12.38 10.77
C ASP A 151 -8.48 12.34 11.41
N ILE A 152 -7.80 13.48 11.39
CA ILE A 152 -6.43 13.65 11.91
C ILE A 152 -6.29 13.07 13.33
N ARG A 153 -7.32 13.19 14.18
CA ARG A 153 -7.29 12.68 15.57
C ARG A 153 -7.28 11.15 15.67
N LEU A 154 -7.75 10.45 14.64
CA LEU A 154 -7.84 8.99 14.59
C LEU A 154 -6.72 8.37 13.75
N ARG A 155 -5.81 9.19 13.20
CA ARG A 155 -4.66 8.71 12.45
C ARG A 155 -3.72 7.96 13.36
N VAL A 156 -3.27 6.81 12.86
CA VAL A 156 -2.32 5.95 13.56
C VAL A 156 -0.93 6.32 13.02
N PRO A 157 0.04 6.66 13.89
CA PRO A 157 1.37 7.06 13.46
C PRO A 157 2.06 6.03 12.56
N GLY A 158 2.61 6.51 11.45
CA GLY A 158 3.47 5.73 10.55
C GLY A 158 4.91 5.66 11.06
N ILE A 159 5.75 4.93 10.33
CA ILE A 159 7.18 4.78 10.64
C ILE A 159 7.88 6.13 10.70
N LYS A 160 7.59 7.04 9.77
CA LYS A 160 8.15 8.40 9.72
C LYS A 160 7.91 9.15 11.02
N GLN A 161 6.66 9.22 11.48
CA GLN A 161 6.31 9.92 12.73
C GLN A 161 6.92 9.26 13.97
N ILE A 162 7.12 7.94 13.96
CA ILE A 162 7.78 7.22 15.06
C ILE A 162 9.28 7.55 15.11
N LEU A 163 9.93 7.65 13.95
CA LEU A 163 11.35 7.99 13.85
C LEU A 163 11.61 9.45 14.24
N GLU A 164 10.85 10.39 13.68
CA GLU A 164 10.97 11.83 13.99
C GLU A 164 10.80 12.11 15.49
N LYS A 165 9.84 11.46 16.17
CA LYS A 165 9.67 11.59 17.63
C LYS A 165 10.85 11.05 18.43
N LYS A 166 11.52 10.00 17.95
CA LYS A 166 12.69 9.42 18.63
C LYS A 166 13.94 10.28 18.46
N GLU A 167 14.16 10.83 17.27
CA GLU A 167 15.28 11.75 17.01
C GLU A 167 15.16 13.01 17.86
N VAL A 168 13.98 13.63 17.91
CA VAL A 168 13.72 14.79 18.77
C VAL A 168 13.92 14.45 20.25
N GLY A 169 13.48 13.25 20.68
CA GLY A 169 13.72 12.77 22.04
C GLY A 169 15.21 12.61 22.36
N ALA A 170 16.02 12.11 21.43
CA ALA A 170 17.46 11.94 21.59
C ALA A 170 18.23 13.27 21.55
N LEU A 171 17.78 14.22 20.74
CA LEU A 171 18.35 15.58 20.66
C LEU A 171 18.08 16.42 21.91
N LEU A 172 16.98 16.17 22.63
CA LEU A 172 16.67 16.84 23.91
C LEU A 172 17.53 16.38 25.09
N PHE A 173 18.37 15.36 24.91
CA PHE A 173 19.34 14.88 25.90
C PHE A 173 20.79 15.32 25.61
N TYR A 174 20.99 16.25 24.66
CA TYR A 174 22.24 16.97 24.41
C TYR A 174 22.03 18.47 24.53
#